data_AF-A0A3C1Q509-F1
#
_entry.id   AF-A0A3C1Q509-F1
#
_cell.length_a   1.000
_cell.length_b   1.000
_cell.length_c   1.000
_cell.angle_alpha   90.00
_cell.angle_beta   90.00
_cell.angle_gamma   90.00
#
_symmetry.space_group_name_H-M   'P 1'
#
loop_
_entity.id
_entity.type
_entity.pdbx_description
1 polymer ?
#
loop_
_entity_poly.entity_id
_entity_poly.type
_entity_poly.pdbx_seq_one_letter_code
_entity_poly.pdbx_strand_id
1 'polypeptide(L)'
;GGWVPGDLDLLLEHLKKILPVDENRIYLTGNSMGGYGTFVWAASSPDHFAAIAPMVGGLGSGGPKDVTPKLDEWGKNLAKIPMKAYYGKKDRIVPADRGEMIMKAIKKAGGTKAQLIILPEEGHGAGRVPASDPKFANWMFSQQKK
;
A
#
# COMPACT_ATOMS: atom_id res chain seq x y z
N GLY A 1 -18.90 5.63 -0.82
CA GLY A 1 -17.68 6.42 -0.57
C GLY A 1 -16.54 5.45 -0.38
N GLY A 2 -15.57 5.45 -1.30
CA GLY A 2 -14.43 4.54 -1.31
C GLY A 2 -13.48 4.94 -2.43
N TRP A 3 -12.25 4.43 -2.39
CA TRP A 3 -11.27 4.70 -3.42
C TRP A 3 -11.62 3.95 -4.70
N VAL A 4 -11.84 4.69 -5.79
CA VAL A 4 -12.11 4.13 -7.13
C VAL A 4 -10.83 4.27 -7.95
N PRO A 5 -10.13 3.17 -8.30
CA PRO A 5 -8.85 3.25 -9.00
C PRO A 5 -8.89 4.05 -10.30
N GLY A 6 -9.96 3.89 -11.10
CA GLY A 6 -10.11 4.65 -12.35
C GLY A 6 -10.17 6.17 -12.15
N ASP A 7 -10.82 6.65 -11.09
CA ASP A 7 -10.85 8.08 -10.78
C ASP A 7 -9.47 8.60 -10.33
N LEU A 8 -8.70 7.76 -9.61
CA LEU A 8 -7.35 8.08 -9.19
C LEU A 8 -6.36 8.07 -10.37
N ASP A 9 -6.53 7.16 -11.34
CA ASP A 9 -5.76 7.14 -12.58
C ASP A 9 -6.02 8.43 -13.38
N LEU A 10 -7.28 8.86 -13.52
CA LEU A 10 -7.61 10.13 -14.17
C LEU A 10 -6.95 11.33 -13.48
N LEU A 11 -6.96 11.34 -12.15
CA LEU A 11 -6.27 12.38 -11.35
C LEU A 11 -4.76 12.36 -11.62
N LEU A 12 -4.11 11.20 -11.55
CA LEU A 12 -2.67 11.07 -11.75
C LEU A 12 -2.27 11.50 -13.18
N GLU A 13 -3.02 11.08 -14.18
CA GLU A 13 -2.80 11.46 -15.57
C GLU A 13 -3.00 12.96 -15.80
N HIS A 14 -3.94 13.59 -15.09
CA HIS A 14 -4.05 15.05 -15.12
C HIS A 14 -2.82 15.71 -14.49
N LEU A 15 -2.38 15.27 -13.31
CA LEU A 15 -1.23 15.82 -12.60
C LEU A 15 0.06 15.73 -13.42
N LYS A 16 0.31 14.60 -14.10
CA LYS A 16 1.46 14.42 -14.99
C LYS A 16 1.50 15.42 -16.15
N LYS A 17 0.34 15.89 -16.62
CA LYS A 17 0.25 16.88 -17.71
C LYS A 17 0.55 18.31 -17.24
N ILE A 18 0.26 18.62 -15.97
CA ILE A 18 0.33 19.99 -15.45
C ILE A 18 1.52 20.24 -14.52
N LEU A 19 2.22 19.20 -14.09
CA LEU A 19 3.38 19.27 -13.20
C LEU A 19 4.57 18.51 -13.80
N PRO A 20 5.83 18.91 -13.50
CA PRO A 20 7.02 18.19 -13.93
C PRO A 20 7.25 16.94 -13.07
N VAL A 21 6.38 15.94 -13.21
CA VAL A 21 6.46 14.68 -12.46
C VAL A 21 7.48 13.75 -13.09
N ASP A 22 8.40 13.22 -12.28
CA ASP A 22 9.21 12.07 -12.69
C ASP A 22 8.40 10.79 -12.57
N GLU A 23 7.94 10.26 -13.71
CA GLU A 23 7.09 9.07 -13.77
C GLU A 23 7.78 7.78 -13.28
N ASN A 24 9.10 7.78 -13.17
CA ASN A 24 9.84 6.65 -12.59
C ASN A 24 9.94 6.74 -11.06
N ARG A 25 9.44 7.83 -10.45
CA ARG A 25 9.50 8.11 -9.01
C ARG A 25 8.16 8.60 -8.46
N ILE A 26 7.08 7.93 -8.85
CA ILE A 26 5.76 8.12 -8.23
C ILE A 26 5.61 7.12 -7.09
N TYR A 27 5.21 7.60 -5.92
CA TYR A 27 5.09 6.80 -4.70
C TYR A 27 3.69 6.91 -4.11
N LEU A 28 3.20 5.84 -3.48
CA LEU A 28 1.86 5.82 -2.88
C LEU A 28 1.89 5.40 -1.41
N THR A 29 1.19 6.13 -0.57
CA THR A 29 1.04 5.83 0.86
C THR A 29 -0.30 6.34 1.36
N GLY A 30 -0.76 5.81 2.49
CA GLY A 30 -1.97 6.25 3.15
C GLY A 30 -2.23 5.48 4.43
N ASN A 31 -2.98 6.11 5.34
CA ASN A 31 -3.33 5.55 6.64
C ASN A 31 -4.81 5.12 6.70
N SER A 32 -5.09 3.96 7.29
CA SER A 32 -6.44 3.44 7.52
C SER A 32 -7.24 3.29 6.23
N MET A 33 -8.31 4.06 6.03
CA MET A 33 -9.03 4.12 4.74
C MET A 33 -8.08 4.45 3.59
N GLY A 34 -7.08 5.33 3.80
CA GLY A 34 -6.03 5.61 2.81
C GLY A 34 -5.03 4.46 2.63
N GLY A 35 -4.84 3.62 3.65
CA GLY A 35 -4.05 2.39 3.53
C GLY A 35 -4.76 1.35 2.66
N TYR A 36 -6.08 1.22 2.81
CA TYR A 36 -6.91 0.46 1.87
C TYR A 36 -6.83 1.03 0.45
N GLY A 37 -6.93 2.35 0.31
CA GLY A 37 -6.73 3.08 -0.95
C GLY A 37 -5.41 2.76 -1.63
N THR A 38 -4.33 2.73 -0.85
CA THR A 38 -2.99 2.35 -1.31
C THR A 38 -2.99 0.94 -1.90
N PHE A 39 -3.58 -0.05 -1.20
CA PHE A 39 -3.66 -1.41 -1.73
C PHE A 39 -4.51 -1.51 -2.99
N VAL A 40 -5.74 -0.99 -2.99
CA VAL A 40 -6.67 -1.17 -4.11
C VAL A 40 -6.18 -0.47 -5.37
N TRP A 41 -5.59 0.73 -5.24
CA TRP A 41 -5.10 1.46 -6.39
C TRP A 41 -3.84 0.81 -6.96
N ALA A 42 -2.84 0.49 -6.13
CA ALA A 42 -1.63 -0.18 -6.59
C ALA A 42 -1.86 -1.60 -7.11
N ALA A 43 -2.85 -2.32 -6.57
CA ALA A 43 -3.24 -3.62 -7.10
C ALA A 43 -3.97 -3.53 -8.44
N SER A 44 -4.65 -2.42 -8.73
CA SER A 44 -5.37 -2.21 -10.00
C SER A 44 -4.46 -1.66 -11.10
N SER A 45 -3.53 -0.77 -10.72
CA SER A 45 -2.65 -0.04 -11.64
C SER A 45 -1.18 -0.14 -11.17
N PRO A 46 -0.58 -1.35 -11.17
CA PRO A 46 0.72 -1.59 -10.53
C PRO A 46 1.90 -0.87 -11.18
N ASP A 47 1.77 -0.48 -12.45
CA ASP A 47 2.84 0.13 -13.23
C ASP A 47 3.00 1.65 -12.97
N HIS A 48 2.12 2.23 -12.14
CA HIS A 48 2.21 3.63 -11.73
C HIS A 48 3.26 3.88 -10.66
N PHE A 49 3.58 2.91 -9.81
CA PHE A 49 4.29 3.18 -8.56
C PHE A 49 5.70 2.59 -8.53
N ALA A 50 6.67 3.43 -8.17
CA ALA A 50 8.03 3.00 -7.86
C ALA A 50 8.11 2.29 -6.50
N ALA A 51 7.27 2.70 -5.54
CA ALA A 51 7.10 2.04 -4.24
C ALA A 51 5.76 2.39 -3.60
N ILE A 52 5.28 1.50 -2.73
CA ILE A 52 4.09 1.77 -1.92
C ILE A 52 4.31 1.50 -0.42
N ALA A 53 3.54 2.22 0.41
CA ALA A 53 3.56 2.10 1.86
C ALA A 53 2.16 2.17 2.50
N PRO A 54 1.35 1.12 2.40
CA PRO A 54 0.06 1.08 3.07
C PRO A 54 0.22 1.00 4.60
N MET A 55 -0.48 1.85 5.34
CA MET A 55 -0.46 1.89 6.80
C MET A 55 -1.85 1.55 7.35
N VAL A 56 -1.93 0.51 8.21
CA VAL A 56 -3.15 -0.01 8.84
C VAL A 56 -4.33 -0.14 7.87
N GLY A 57 -4.05 -0.64 6.66
CA GLY A 57 -5.01 -0.70 5.54
C GLY A 57 -5.87 -1.96 5.54
N GLY A 58 -7.13 -1.84 5.14
CA GLY A 58 -8.00 -3.00 4.89
C GLY A 58 -7.66 -3.73 3.58
N LEU A 59 -8.34 -4.84 3.30
CA LEU A 59 -8.21 -5.61 2.06
C LEU A 59 -9.54 -5.79 1.30
N GLY A 60 -10.64 -5.20 1.75
CA GLY A 60 -11.95 -5.38 1.15
C GLY A 60 -12.84 -4.15 1.32
N SER A 61 -13.88 -4.06 0.50
CA SER A 61 -14.83 -2.94 0.52
C SER A 61 -15.95 -3.12 1.55
N GLY A 62 -16.11 -4.32 2.11
CA GLY A 62 -17.06 -4.64 3.17
C GLY A 62 -16.66 -4.16 4.56
N GLY A 63 -15.53 -3.44 4.69
CA GLY A 63 -15.10 -2.80 5.92
C GLY A 63 -13.71 -3.22 6.40
N PRO A 64 -13.28 -2.77 7.60
CA PRO A 64 -11.92 -2.92 8.12
C PRO A 64 -11.40 -4.36 8.17
N LYS A 65 -12.30 -5.32 8.38
CA LYS A 65 -12.00 -6.75 8.50
C LYS A 65 -12.38 -7.55 7.26
N ASP A 66 -12.87 -6.90 6.21
CA ASP A 66 -13.20 -7.59 4.96
C ASP A 66 -11.93 -7.96 4.18
N VAL A 67 -12.05 -8.98 3.33
CA VAL A 67 -10.99 -9.47 2.46
C VAL A 67 -11.58 -9.67 1.06
N THR A 68 -11.02 -8.97 0.08
CA THR A 68 -11.45 -9.07 -1.30
C THR A 68 -11.33 -10.51 -1.85
N PRO A 69 -12.30 -10.99 -2.65
CA PRO A 69 -12.16 -12.25 -3.37
C PRO A 69 -11.02 -12.22 -4.41
N LYS A 70 -10.52 -11.02 -4.76
CA LYS A 70 -9.42 -10.81 -5.70
C LYS A 70 -8.03 -10.85 -5.05
N LEU A 71 -7.89 -11.39 -3.84
CA LEU A 71 -6.63 -11.33 -3.08
C LEU A 71 -5.43 -11.93 -3.84
N ASP A 72 -5.64 -13.04 -4.57
CA ASP A 72 -4.59 -13.65 -5.39
C ASP A 72 -4.18 -12.75 -6.58
N GLU A 73 -5.13 -12.04 -7.18
CA GLU A 73 -4.88 -11.07 -8.26
C GLU A 73 -4.11 -9.86 -7.72
N TRP A 74 -4.53 -9.33 -6.57
CA TRP A 74 -3.81 -8.26 -5.87
C TRP A 74 -2.38 -8.69 -5.55
N GLY A 75 -2.18 -9.92 -5.05
CA GLY A 75 -0.86 -10.48 -4.80
C GLY A 75 0.04 -10.47 -6.04
N LYS A 76 -0.48 -10.89 -7.21
CA LYS A 76 0.26 -10.88 -8.48
C LYS A 76 0.66 -9.47 -8.91
N ASN A 77 -0.24 -8.50 -8.81
CA ASN A 77 0.03 -7.14 -9.25
C ASN A 77 1.00 -6.43 -8.29
N LEU A 78 0.79 -6.59 -6.99
CA LEU A 78 1.65 -6.01 -5.96
C LEU A 78 3.04 -6.68 -5.88
N ALA A 79 3.19 -7.91 -6.36
CA ALA A 79 4.49 -8.60 -6.41
C ALA A 79 5.53 -7.87 -7.28
N LYS A 80 5.08 -6.98 -8.18
CA LYS A 80 5.93 -6.17 -9.05
C LYS A 80 6.54 -4.96 -8.33
N ILE A 81 5.95 -4.55 -7.20
CA ILE A 81 6.21 -3.25 -6.58
C ILE A 81 6.96 -3.43 -5.27
N PRO A 82 8.06 -2.69 -5.02
CA PRO A 82 8.62 -2.54 -3.68
C PRO A 82 7.56 -2.05 -2.68
N MET A 83 7.41 -2.74 -1.55
CA MET A 83 6.39 -2.38 -0.56
C MET A 83 6.88 -2.52 0.88
N LYS A 84 6.51 -1.56 1.73
CA LYS A 84 6.52 -1.72 3.20
C LYS A 84 5.13 -1.47 3.76
N ALA A 85 4.46 -2.51 4.22
CA ALA A 85 3.17 -2.41 4.87
C ALA A 85 3.35 -2.32 6.39
N TYR A 86 2.61 -1.43 7.05
CA TYR A 86 2.75 -1.16 8.48
C TYR A 86 1.45 -1.42 9.23
N TYR A 87 1.50 -2.19 10.32
CA TYR A 87 0.35 -2.46 11.18
C TYR A 87 0.74 -2.39 12.65
N GLY A 88 -0.21 -2.02 13.51
CA GLY A 88 -0.06 -2.14 14.96
C GLY A 88 -0.48 -3.53 15.43
N LYS A 89 0.31 -4.18 16.29
CA LYS A 89 -0.05 -5.50 16.86
C LYS A 89 -1.32 -5.44 17.71
N LYS A 90 -1.61 -4.29 18.31
CA LYS A 90 -2.78 -4.05 19.17
C LYS A 90 -3.96 -3.43 18.40
N ASP A 91 -3.88 -3.31 17.08
CA ASP A 91 -4.97 -2.75 16.27
C ASP A 91 -6.19 -3.69 16.28
N ARG A 92 -7.31 -3.19 16.84
CA ARG A 92 -8.58 -3.92 16.92
C ARG A 92 -9.57 -3.51 15.82
N ILE A 93 -9.27 -2.46 15.07
CA ILE A 93 -10.08 -1.96 13.95
C ILE A 93 -9.66 -2.67 12.67
N VAL A 94 -8.39 -2.54 12.30
CA VAL A 94 -7.80 -3.23 11.14
C VAL A 94 -6.68 -4.16 11.64
N PRO A 95 -6.97 -5.46 11.85
CA PRO A 95 -5.98 -6.35 12.44
C PRO A 95 -4.80 -6.60 11.47
N ALA A 96 -3.63 -6.90 12.05
CA ALA A 96 -2.39 -7.09 11.28
C ALA A 96 -2.41 -8.30 10.33
N ASP A 97 -3.35 -9.22 10.52
CA ASP A 97 -3.56 -10.38 9.63
C ASP A 97 -3.89 -9.96 8.19
N ARG A 98 -4.43 -8.75 7.96
CA ARG A 98 -4.57 -8.14 6.62
C ARG A 98 -3.21 -7.99 5.95
N GLY A 99 -2.21 -7.51 6.68
CA GLY A 99 -0.83 -7.45 6.21
C GLY A 99 -0.26 -8.84 5.92
N GLU A 100 -0.51 -9.82 6.79
CA GLU A 100 -0.01 -11.18 6.60
C GLU A 100 -0.62 -11.87 5.37
N MET A 101 -1.94 -11.70 5.17
CA MET A 101 -2.68 -12.24 4.03
C MET A 101 -2.15 -11.71 2.70
N ILE A 102 -1.93 -10.40 2.59
CA ILE A 102 -1.41 -9.82 1.34
C ILE A 102 0.04 -10.20 1.09
N MET A 103 0.89 -10.30 2.12
CA MET A 103 2.26 -10.80 1.96
C MET A 103 2.28 -12.26 1.48
N LYS A 104 1.37 -13.09 2.01
CA LYS A 104 1.23 -14.48 1.55
C LYS A 104 0.86 -14.54 0.07
N ALA A 105 -0.09 -13.71 -0.36
CA ALA A 105 -0.50 -13.63 -1.77
C ALA A 105 0.65 -13.14 -2.68
N ILE A 106 1.39 -12.12 -2.26
CA ILE A 106 2.56 -11.61 -2.98
C ILE A 106 3.66 -12.68 -3.10
N LYS A 107 3.97 -13.35 -2.00
CA LYS A 107 4.97 -14.43 -1.98
C LYS A 107 4.54 -15.59 -2.88
N LYS A 108 3.26 -15.96 -2.86
CA LYS A 108 2.68 -16.98 -3.76
C LYS A 108 2.84 -16.61 -5.23
N ALA A 109 2.82 -15.32 -5.56
CA ALA A 109 3.07 -14.80 -6.91
C ALA A 109 4.56 -14.58 -7.25
N GLY A 110 5.49 -14.95 -6.35
CA GLY A 110 6.93 -14.82 -6.57
C GLY A 110 7.52 -13.45 -6.21
N GLY A 111 6.74 -12.56 -5.59
CA GLY A 111 7.24 -11.26 -5.14
C GLY A 111 8.22 -11.36 -3.97
N THR A 112 9.32 -10.63 -4.04
CA THR A 112 10.43 -10.68 -3.05
C THR A 112 10.75 -9.33 -2.41
N LYS A 113 10.14 -8.24 -2.89
CA LYS A 113 10.44 -6.85 -2.47
C LYS A 113 9.43 -6.27 -1.48
N ALA A 114 8.48 -7.08 -1.03
CA ALA A 114 7.45 -6.67 -0.08
C ALA A 114 7.83 -7.07 1.34
N GLN A 115 7.63 -6.15 2.29
CA GLN A 115 7.90 -6.32 3.71
C GLN A 115 6.65 -5.96 4.51
N LEU A 116 6.34 -6.78 5.52
CA LEU A 116 5.38 -6.45 6.57
C LEU A 116 6.12 -6.03 7.84
N ILE A 117 5.70 -4.92 8.43
CA ILE A 117 6.23 -4.38 9.69
C ILE A 117 5.06 -4.32 10.67
N ILE A 118 5.12 -5.18 11.70
CA ILE A 118 4.15 -5.19 12.79
C ILE A 118 4.79 -4.51 14.00
N LEU A 119 4.22 -3.38 14.42
CA LEU A 119 4.68 -2.57 15.54
C LEU A 119 4.06 -3.11 16.83
N PRO A 120 4.85 -3.71 17.75
CA PRO A 120 4.31 -4.48 18.88
C PRO A 120 3.43 -3.68 19.85
N GLU A 121 3.77 -2.41 20.04
CA GLU A 121 3.11 -1.56 21.03
C GLU A 121 1.97 -0.72 20.46
N GLU A 122 1.85 -0.66 19.13
CA GLU A 122 0.91 0.23 18.46
C GLU A 122 -0.47 -0.40 18.22
N GLY A 123 -1.51 0.44 18.26
CA GLY A 123 -2.87 0.14 17.82
C GLY A 123 -3.17 0.75 16.45
N HIS A 124 -4.40 1.23 16.24
CA HIS A 124 -4.81 1.80 14.94
C HIS A 124 -4.03 3.05 14.52
N GLY A 125 -3.38 3.74 15.46
CA GLY A 125 -2.51 4.88 15.19
C GLY A 125 -1.12 4.53 14.66
N ALA A 126 -0.83 3.26 14.33
CA ALA A 126 0.51 2.78 13.98
C ALA A 126 1.18 3.51 12.81
N GLY A 127 0.41 4.06 11.86
CA GLY A 127 0.95 4.80 10.72
C GLY A 127 1.77 6.04 11.09
N ARG A 128 1.57 6.61 12.28
CA ARG A 128 2.37 7.75 12.76
C ARG A 128 3.85 7.42 12.92
N VAL A 129 4.17 6.17 13.24
CA VAL A 129 5.55 5.73 13.52
C VAL A 129 6.42 5.86 12.27
N PRO A 130 6.13 5.20 11.13
CA PRO A 130 6.90 5.40 9.91
C PRO A 130 6.80 6.83 9.37
N ALA A 131 5.67 7.53 9.53
CA ALA A 131 5.54 8.92 9.09
C ALA A 131 6.51 9.88 9.83
N SER A 132 6.89 9.54 11.06
CA SER A 132 7.84 10.31 11.87
C SER A 132 9.31 9.87 11.73
N ASP A 133 9.60 8.80 10.98
CA ASP A 133 10.95 8.25 10.83
C ASP A 133 11.57 8.66 9.49
N PRO A 134 12.66 9.46 9.46
CA PRO A 134 13.35 9.82 8.22
C PRO A 134 13.79 8.61 7.38
N LYS A 135 14.04 7.45 7.99
CA LYS A 135 14.38 6.21 7.27
C LYS A 135 13.25 5.74 6.36
N PHE A 136 12.00 6.06 6.68
CA PHE A 136 10.86 5.75 5.84
C PHE A 136 10.93 6.55 4.52
N ALA A 137 11.09 7.87 4.62
CA ALA A 137 11.23 8.74 3.45
C ALA A 137 12.46 8.37 2.61
N ASN A 138 13.61 8.14 3.26
CA ASN A 138 14.84 7.71 2.59
C ASN A 138 14.67 6.39 1.82
N TRP A 139 13.93 5.43 2.40
CA TRP A 139 13.63 4.19 1.71
C TRP A 139 12.68 4.38 0.53
N MET A 140 11.61 5.17 0.69
CA MET A 140 10.67 5.47 -0.40
C MET A 140 11.41 6.11 -1.58
N PHE A 141 12.17 7.17 -1.33
CA PHE A 141 12.87 7.93 -2.37
C PHE A 141 14.09 7.23 -2.97
N SER A 142 14.57 6.14 -2.37
CA SER A 142 15.59 5.30 -3.00
C SER A 142 15.02 4.31 -4.02
N GLN A 143 13.69 4.16 -4.09
CA GLN A 143 13.05 3.32 -5.10
C GLN A 143 12.85 4.09 -6.41
N GLN A 144 13.04 3.38 -7.53
CA GLN A 144 12.79 3.89 -8.87
C GLN A 144 12.21 2.74 -9.70
N LYS A 145 11.19 3.04 -10.52
CA LYS A 145 10.68 2.09 -11.51
C LYS A 145 11.77 1.81 -12.56
N LYS A 146 11.99 0.54 -12.87
CA LYS A 146 12.92 0.10 -13.91
C LYS A 146 12.25 0.10 -15.28
#